data_AF-M0IFU1-F1
#
_entry.id   AF-M0IFU1-F1
#
_cell.length_a   1.000
_cell.length_b   1.000
_cell.length_c   1.000
_cell.angle_alpha   90.00
_cell.angle_beta   90.00
_cell.angle_gamma   90.00
#
_symmetry.space_group_name_H-M   'P 1'
#
loop_
_entity.id
_entity.type
_entity.pdbx_description
1 polymer ?
#
loop_
_entity_poly.entity_id
_entity_poly.type
_entity_poly.pdbx_seq_one_letter_code
_entity_poly.pdbx_strand_id
1 'polypeptide(L)'
;MSKIDRRLRDARSIELDNAFYVEDGTWIESLTVASNGPFDVEPLLADISGVTVFYDEEIPTASTDVQIRRVTILANESYPFILGLVLRQETIPNRIVLQDGVFEVVATAQDWDHFRELADEIQETLGEFELRSVTQDEAPGEPLDSGRLKEVLISKLTDDQLAVLETAFNHGYFHIPRETSETELAEELGIAQSTLSERLRTAERNLLELIYGPRQE
;
A
#
# COMPACT_ATOMS: atom_id res chain seq x y z
N MET A 1 -14.59 4.98 -12.93
CA MET A 1 -14.41 4.01 -14.02
C MET A 1 -13.30 4.30 -15.07
N SER A 2 -12.52 5.40 -15.10
CA SER A 2 -11.82 5.69 -16.39
C SER A 2 -10.46 6.41 -16.45
N LYS A 3 -9.60 6.41 -15.42
CA LYS A 3 -8.23 6.95 -15.59
C LYS A 3 -7.14 5.87 -15.64
N ILE A 4 -7.06 5.04 -14.61
CA ILE A 4 -6.13 3.90 -14.49
C ILE A 4 -6.48 2.79 -15.49
N ASP A 5 -7.69 2.25 -15.42
CA ASP A 5 -8.17 1.14 -16.26
C ASP A 5 -8.11 1.44 -17.78
N ARG A 6 -8.54 2.64 -18.20
CA ARG A 6 -8.56 3.03 -19.63
C ARG A 6 -7.16 3.20 -20.24
N ARG A 7 -6.11 3.23 -19.42
CA ARG A 7 -4.70 3.41 -19.81
C ARG A 7 -3.86 2.18 -19.56
N LEU A 8 -4.24 1.34 -18.61
CA LEU A 8 -3.67 0.01 -18.35
C LEU A 8 -4.28 -1.06 -19.27
N ARG A 9 -4.58 -0.73 -20.53
CA ARG A 9 -5.16 -1.68 -21.50
C ARG A 9 -4.25 -2.88 -21.77
N ASP A 10 -2.96 -2.74 -21.46
CA ASP A 10 -1.94 -3.78 -21.59
C ASP A 10 -1.62 -4.47 -20.25
N ALA A 11 -2.15 -3.96 -19.13
CA ALA A 11 -2.01 -4.63 -17.84
C ALA A 11 -2.92 -5.86 -17.81
N ARG A 12 -2.29 -6.99 -17.53
CA ARG A 12 -2.96 -8.26 -17.31
C ARG A 12 -3.75 -8.24 -16.01
N SER A 13 -3.21 -7.65 -14.96
CA SER A 13 -3.90 -7.51 -13.68
C SER A 13 -3.29 -6.39 -12.84
N ILE A 14 -4.10 -5.75 -12.02
CA ILE A 14 -3.68 -4.80 -10.99
C ILE A 14 -4.33 -5.24 -9.69
N GLU A 15 -3.52 -5.67 -8.74
CA GLU A 15 -3.98 -6.05 -7.40
C GLU A 15 -3.68 -4.91 -6.43
N LEU A 16 -4.69 -4.50 -5.65
CA LEU A 16 -4.47 -3.64 -4.50
C LEU A 16 -3.95 -4.52 -3.37
N ASP A 17 -2.65 -4.40 -3.11
CA ASP A 17 -1.99 -5.09 -2.01
C ASP A 17 -2.42 -4.48 -0.68
N ASN A 18 -2.43 -3.15 -0.59
CA ASN A 18 -2.72 -2.42 0.63
C ASN A 18 -3.11 -0.96 0.34
N ALA A 19 -3.88 -0.35 1.25
CA ALA A 19 -4.27 1.05 1.19
C ALA A 19 -4.41 1.64 2.59
N PHE A 20 -3.81 2.81 2.80
CA PHE A 20 -3.91 3.56 4.05
C PHE A 20 -4.41 4.95 3.79
N TYR A 21 -5.40 5.36 4.58
CA TYR A 21 -5.76 6.76 4.66
C TYR A 21 -4.74 7.51 5.50
N VAL A 22 -4.24 8.59 4.93
CA VAL A 22 -3.38 9.60 5.55
C VAL A 22 -4.22 10.86 5.82
N GLU A 23 -3.68 11.82 6.55
CA GLU A 23 -4.29 13.14 6.71
C GLU A 23 -4.54 13.86 5.36
N ASP A 24 -5.47 14.81 5.36
CA ASP A 24 -5.81 15.69 4.22
C ASP A 24 -6.30 14.99 2.93
N GLY A 25 -6.95 13.83 3.03
CA GLY A 25 -7.54 13.15 1.88
C GLY A 25 -6.53 12.33 1.08
N THR A 26 -5.29 12.21 1.56
CA THR A 26 -4.25 11.45 0.89
C THR A 26 -4.36 9.96 1.24
N TRP A 27 -4.10 9.10 0.28
CA TRP A 27 -4.03 7.66 0.42
C TRP A 27 -2.64 7.19 0.02
N ILE A 28 -2.06 6.28 0.81
CA ILE A 28 -0.89 5.51 0.40
C ILE A 28 -1.39 4.15 -0.06
N GLU A 29 -1.15 3.82 -1.31
CA GLU A 29 -1.68 2.59 -1.91
C GLU A 29 -0.56 1.79 -2.56
N SER A 30 -0.49 0.51 -2.21
CA SER A 30 0.44 -0.45 -2.76
C SER A 30 -0.28 -1.32 -3.77
N LEU A 31 0.25 -1.36 -4.98
CA LEU A 31 -0.32 -2.05 -6.13
C LEU A 31 0.71 -3.03 -6.69
N THR A 32 0.26 -4.23 -7.03
CA THR A 32 1.02 -5.15 -7.86
C THR A 32 0.42 -5.14 -9.27
N VAL A 33 1.20 -4.69 -10.23
CA VAL A 33 0.80 -4.57 -11.64
C VAL A 33 1.52 -5.63 -12.46
N ALA A 34 0.76 -6.52 -13.10
CA ALA A 34 1.27 -7.50 -14.04
C ALA A 34 0.89 -7.10 -15.46
N SER A 35 1.82 -7.21 -16.40
CA SER A 35 1.65 -6.86 -17.81
C SER A 35 2.21 -7.93 -18.73
N ASN A 36 1.59 -8.10 -19.91
CA ASN A 36 2.10 -8.96 -20.98
C ASN A 36 3.13 -8.19 -21.82
N GLY A 37 4.30 -7.97 -21.23
CA GLY A 37 5.40 -7.20 -21.83
C GLY A 37 5.82 -6.01 -20.97
N PRO A 38 6.94 -5.37 -21.33
CA PRO A 38 7.53 -4.29 -20.56
C PRO A 38 6.64 -3.05 -20.58
N PHE A 39 6.52 -2.40 -19.42
CA PHE A 39 5.83 -1.14 -19.21
C PHE A 39 6.57 -0.28 -18.19
N ASP A 40 6.43 1.04 -18.34
CA ASP A 40 6.95 2.01 -17.39
C ASP A 40 5.79 2.60 -16.58
N VAL A 41 5.95 2.65 -15.26
CA VAL A 41 4.92 3.09 -14.31
C VAL A 41 4.74 4.59 -14.33
N GLU A 42 5.85 5.35 -14.36
CA GLU A 42 5.83 6.82 -14.34
C GLU A 42 4.98 7.41 -15.48
N PRO A 43 5.20 7.08 -16.77
CA PRO A 43 4.40 7.63 -17.86
C PRO A 43 2.93 7.24 -17.78
N LEU A 44 2.63 6.07 -17.21
CA LEU A 44 1.28 5.54 -17.12
C LEU A 44 0.45 6.29 -16.07
N LEU A 45 1.09 6.70 -14.97
CA LEU A 45 0.44 7.40 -13.86
C LEU A 45 0.58 8.93 -13.93
N ALA A 46 1.51 9.47 -14.72
CA ALA A 46 1.75 10.91 -14.85
C ALA A 46 0.52 11.74 -15.26
N ASP A 47 -0.42 11.13 -16.02
CA ASP A 47 -1.64 11.81 -16.48
C ASP A 47 -2.79 11.76 -15.45
N ILE A 48 -2.59 11.09 -14.31
CA ILE A 48 -3.61 10.95 -13.27
C ILE A 48 -3.41 12.05 -12.24
N SER A 49 -4.23 13.09 -12.38
CA SER A 49 -4.27 14.19 -11.41
C SER A 49 -4.51 13.66 -9.98
N GLY A 50 -3.67 14.09 -9.05
CA GLY A 50 -3.75 13.70 -7.65
C GLY A 50 -3.07 12.37 -7.33
N VAL A 51 -2.35 11.76 -8.28
CA VAL A 51 -1.55 10.55 -8.06
C VAL A 51 -0.07 10.88 -8.24
N THR A 52 0.75 10.48 -7.26
CA THR A 52 2.21 10.56 -7.32
C THR A 52 2.80 9.17 -7.09
N VAL A 53 3.72 8.75 -7.96
CA VAL A 53 4.47 7.51 -7.73
C VAL A 53 5.45 7.74 -6.60
N PHE A 54 5.29 6.97 -5.54
CA PHE A 54 6.15 7.03 -4.38
C PHE A 54 7.24 5.96 -4.45
N TYR A 55 6.91 4.75 -4.85
CA TYR A 55 7.84 3.63 -4.99
C TYR A 55 7.48 2.80 -6.23
N ASP A 56 8.49 2.26 -6.88
CA ASP A 56 8.35 1.39 -8.05
C ASP A 56 9.53 0.40 -8.07
N GLU A 57 9.21 -0.89 -8.16
CA GLU A 57 10.18 -1.98 -8.23
C GLU A 57 9.71 -3.04 -9.21
N GLU A 58 10.61 -3.52 -10.06
CA GLU A 58 10.35 -4.70 -10.88
C GLU A 58 10.58 -5.98 -10.08
N ILE A 59 9.55 -6.83 -10.01
CA ILE A 59 9.64 -8.14 -9.40
C ILE A 59 10.22 -9.11 -10.42
N PRO A 60 11.38 -9.75 -10.15
CA PRO A 60 11.96 -10.73 -11.07
C PRO A 60 11.00 -11.88 -11.34
N THR A 61 10.73 -12.14 -12.62
CA THR A 61 9.88 -13.27 -13.03
C THR A 61 10.72 -14.28 -13.84
N ALA A 62 10.28 -15.54 -13.85
CA ALA A 62 10.92 -16.59 -14.64
C ALA A 62 10.59 -16.50 -16.15
N SER A 63 9.66 -15.62 -16.55
CA SER A 63 9.17 -15.48 -17.92
C SER A 63 9.48 -14.09 -18.46
N THR A 64 10.06 -14.01 -19.65
CA THR A 64 10.29 -12.73 -20.32
C THR A 64 9.01 -12.09 -20.88
N ASP A 65 7.90 -12.85 -20.92
CA ASP A 65 6.64 -12.40 -21.50
C ASP A 65 5.74 -11.70 -20.49
N VAL A 66 6.11 -11.75 -19.20
CA VAL A 66 5.37 -11.11 -18.11
C VAL A 66 6.31 -10.25 -17.29
N GLN A 67 5.99 -8.96 -17.23
CA GLN A 67 6.62 -8.05 -16.28
C GLN A 67 5.66 -7.83 -15.12
N ILE A 68 6.17 -7.95 -13.89
CA ILE A 68 5.44 -7.62 -12.69
C ILE A 68 6.17 -6.47 -12.02
N ARG A 69 5.45 -5.40 -11.69
CA ARG A 69 5.98 -4.27 -10.94
C ARG A 69 5.15 -4.04 -9.70
N ARG A 70 5.83 -3.76 -8.60
CA ARG A 70 5.23 -3.29 -7.36
C ARG A 70 5.33 -1.78 -7.33
N VAL A 71 4.20 -1.12 -7.15
CA VAL A 71 4.09 0.33 -7.18
C VAL A 71 3.43 0.80 -5.90
N THR A 72 4.02 1.76 -5.22
CA THR A 72 3.31 2.53 -4.19
C THR A 72 3.01 3.92 -4.73
N ILE A 73 1.76 4.34 -4.58
CA ILE A 73 1.31 5.67 -4.97
C ILE A 73 0.79 6.44 -3.77
N LEU A 74 0.96 7.76 -3.83
CA LEU A 74 0.17 8.70 -3.05
C LEU A 74 -0.99 9.16 -3.92
N ALA A 75 -2.21 9.04 -3.43
CA ALA A 75 -3.41 9.41 -4.17
C ALA A 75 -4.37 10.27 -3.35
N ASN A 76 -4.90 11.35 -3.91
CA ASN A 76 -5.89 12.21 -3.22
C ASN A 76 -7.30 11.59 -3.15
N GLU A 77 -7.49 10.44 -3.76
CA GLU A 77 -8.69 9.62 -3.73
C GLU A 77 -8.25 8.15 -3.82
N SER A 78 -9.02 7.23 -3.25
CA SER A 78 -8.60 5.84 -3.23
C SER A 78 -8.59 5.24 -4.65
N TYR A 79 -7.49 4.60 -5.04
CA TYR A 79 -7.34 3.79 -6.23
C TYR A 79 -7.02 2.31 -5.89
N PRO A 80 -7.82 1.36 -6.40
CA PRO A 80 -9.00 1.58 -7.22
C PRO A 80 -10.17 2.20 -6.42
N PHE A 81 -10.98 3.02 -7.10
CA PHE A 81 -12.12 3.73 -6.51
C PHE A 81 -13.12 2.81 -5.77
N ILE A 82 -13.12 1.51 -6.08
CA ILE A 82 -13.99 0.53 -5.43
C ILE A 82 -13.63 0.33 -3.96
N LEU A 83 -12.38 0.58 -3.55
CA LEU A 83 -12.01 0.56 -2.13
C LEU A 83 -12.87 1.53 -1.31
N GLY A 84 -13.04 2.76 -1.79
CA GLY A 84 -13.88 3.75 -1.15
C GLY A 84 -15.38 3.37 -1.11
N LEU A 85 -15.87 2.52 -2.01
CA LEU A 85 -17.23 1.96 -1.93
C LEU A 85 -17.30 0.95 -0.77
N VAL A 86 -16.36 0.00 -0.74
CA VAL A 86 -16.27 -1.07 0.28
C VAL A 86 -16.16 -0.48 1.69
N LEU A 87 -15.26 0.48 1.89
CA LEU A 87 -15.04 1.09 3.22
C LEU A 87 -16.24 1.91 3.73
N ARG A 88 -17.04 2.51 2.83
CA ARG A 88 -18.20 3.33 3.24
C ARG A 88 -19.36 2.51 3.79
N GLN A 89 -19.44 1.24 3.43
CA GLN A 89 -20.47 0.31 3.90
C GLN A 89 -20.00 -0.51 5.11
N GLU A 90 -18.97 -0.04 5.82
CA GLU A 90 -18.37 -0.72 6.98
C GLU A 90 -17.94 -2.17 6.69
N THR A 91 -17.69 -2.48 5.41
CA THR A 91 -17.21 -3.80 4.99
C THR A 91 -15.69 -3.83 4.95
N ILE A 92 -15.12 -4.97 5.34
CA ILE A 92 -13.66 -5.16 5.37
C ILE A 92 -13.23 -5.64 3.99
N PRO A 93 -12.44 -4.86 3.22
CA PRO A 93 -11.85 -5.36 1.99
C PRO A 93 -10.82 -6.43 2.34
N ASN A 94 -10.93 -7.61 1.73
CA ASN A 94 -9.96 -8.69 1.86
C ASN A 94 -9.04 -8.78 0.64
N ARG A 95 -9.60 -8.54 -0.56
CA ARG A 95 -8.87 -8.58 -1.82
C ARG A 95 -9.55 -7.73 -2.88
N ILE A 96 -8.79 -6.96 -3.63
CA ILE A 96 -9.31 -6.18 -4.76
C ILE A 96 -8.34 -6.34 -5.94
N VAL A 97 -8.84 -6.93 -7.02
CA VAL A 97 -8.07 -7.14 -8.26
C VAL A 97 -8.84 -6.55 -9.44
N LEU A 98 -8.18 -5.75 -10.26
CA LEU A 98 -8.67 -5.33 -11.57
C LEU A 98 -8.00 -6.21 -12.62
N GLN A 99 -8.80 -6.96 -13.38
CA GLN A 99 -8.33 -7.81 -14.46
C GLN A 99 -9.31 -7.71 -15.63
N ASP A 100 -8.78 -7.53 -16.84
CA ASP A 100 -9.57 -7.49 -18.08
C ASP A 100 -10.75 -6.49 -18.02
N GLY A 101 -10.57 -5.35 -17.31
CA GLY A 101 -11.60 -4.32 -17.10
C GLY A 101 -12.66 -4.66 -16.05
N VAL A 102 -12.50 -5.76 -15.32
CA VAL A 102 -13.43 -6.24 -14.29
C VAL A 102 -12.76 -6.18 -12.92
N PHE A 103 -13.48 -5.63 -11.94
CA PHE A 103 -13.06 -5.71 -10.53
C PHE A 103 -13.54 -7.02 -9.92
N GLU A 104 -12.60 -7.83 -9.45
CA GLU A 104 -12.86 -8.94 -8.56
C GLU A 104 -12.59 -8.47 -7.12
N VAL A 105 -13.64 -8.44 -6.31
CA VAL A 105 -13.59 -8.00 -4.92
C VAL A 105 -13.98 -9.14 -3.99
N VAL A 106 -13.15 -9.38 -2.99
CA VAL A 106 -13.49 -10.18 -1.82
C VAL A 106 -13.57 -9.23 -0.63
N ALA A 107 -14.72 -9.22 0.04
CA ALA A 107 -14.95 -8.39 1.21
C ALA A 107 -15.74 -9.17 2.25
N THR A 108 -15.48 -8.85 3.52
CA THR A 108 -16.21 -9.40 4.67
C THR A 108 -17.19 -8.33 5.13
N ALA A 109 -18.48 -8.63 5.00
CA ALA A 109 -19.56 -7.84 5.56
C ALA A 109 -19.98 -8.40 6.93
N GLN A 110 -20.45 -7.53 7.83
CA GLN A 110 -20.91 -7.94 9.16
C GLN A 110 -22.13 -8.88 9.08
N ASP A 111 -23.05 -8.58 8.18
CA ASP A 111 -24.24 -9.37 7.93
C ASP A 111 -24.71 -9.21 6.47
N TRP A 112 -25.83 -9.86 6.18
CA TRP A 112 -26.41 -9.86 4.85
C TRP A 112 -26.97 -8.49 4.42
N ASP A 113 -27.35 -7.63 5.37
CA ASP A 113 -27.90 -6.32 5.05
C ASP A 113 -26.77 -5.35 4.66
N HIS A 114 -25.62 -5.36 5.35
CA HIS A 114 -24.43 -4.61 4.93
C HIS A 114 -23.91 -5.06 3.55
N PHE A 115 -23.98 -6.38 3.27
CA PHE A 115 -23.64 -6.88 1.94
C PHE A 115 -24.59 -6.33 0.85
N ARG A 116 -25.90 -6.27 1.12
CA ARG A 116 -26.88 -5.71 0.17
C ARG A 116 -26.62 -4.23 -0.08
N GLU A 117 -26.36 -3.45 0.96
CA GLU A 117 -26.06 -2.02 0.83
C GLU A 117 -24.82 -1.79 -0.05
N LEU A 118 -23.77 -2.61 0.14
CA LEU A 118 -22.59 -2.60 -0.75
C LEU A 118 -22.93 -3.00 -2.19
N ALA A 119 -23.71 -4.06 -2.38
CA ALA A 119 -24.09 -4.52 -3.72
C ALA A 119 -24.93 -3.48 -4.47
N ASP A 120 -25.90 -2.86 -3.79
CA ASP A 120 -26.74 -1.81 -4.34
C ASP A 120 -25.89 -0.59 -4.73
N GLU A 121 -24.98 -0.16 -3.85
CA GLU A 121 -24.10 0.97 -4.14
C GLU A 121 -23.12 0.68 -5.32
N ILE A 122 -22.56 -0.52 -5.38
CA ILE A 122 -21.73 -0.94 -6.52
C ILE A 122 -22.57 -0.90 -7.80
N GLN A 123 -23.78 -1.43 -7.78
CA GLN A 123 -24.65 -1.46 -8.95
C GLN A 123 -25.08 -0.04 -9.39
N GLU A 124 -25.37 0.85 -8.45
CA GLU A 124 -25.69 2.26 -8.75
C GLU A 124 -24.48 3.02 -9.32
N THR A 125 -23.29 2.76 -8.80
CA THR A 125 -22.07 3.50 -9.16
C THR A 125 -21.40 2.94 -10.42
N LEU A 126 -21.42 1.62 -10.61
CA LEU A 126 -20.67 0.90 -11.65
C LEU A 126 -21.54 0.16 -12.66
N GLY A 127 -22.85 0.10 -12.44
CA GLY A 127 -23.82 -0.44 -13.38
C GLY A 127 -24.00 -1.95 -13.31
N GLU A 128 -22.91 -2.72 -13.38
CA GLU A 128 -22.97 -4.19 -13.36
C GLU A 128 -22.22 -4.78 -12.16
N PHE A 129 -22.85 -5.77 -11.52
CA PHE A 129 -22.32 -6.52 -10.40
C PHE A 129 -22.75 -7.99 -10.53
N GLU A 130 -21.81 -8.91 -10.31
CA GLU A 130 -22.07 -10.35 -10.27
C GLU A 130 -21.55 -10.93 -8.96
N LEU A 131 -22.46 -11.48 -8.15
CA LEU A 131 -22.11 -12.19 -6.94
C LEU A 131 -21.64 -13.61 -7.28
N ARG A 132 -20.35 -13.89 -7.08
CA ARG A 132 -19.78 -15.22 -7.36
C ARG A 132 -19.97 -16.23 -6.24
N SER A 133 -19.77 -15.82 -4.99
CA SER A 133 -19.83 -16.71 -3.82
C SER A 133 -20.10 -15.92 -2.55
N VAL A 134 -20.77 -16.56 -1.58
CA VAL A 134 -20.96 -16.07 -0.23
C VAL A 134 -20.68 -17.21 0.73
N THR A 135 -19.81 -16.95 1.71
CA THR A 135 -19.49 -17.90 2.77
C THR A 135 -19.79 -17.23 4.11
N GLN A 136 -20.40 -17.99 5.03
CA GLN A 136 -20.56 -17.55 6.40
C GLN A 136 -19.40 -18.11 7.22
N ASP A 137 -18.55 -17.22 7.71
CA ASP A 137 -17.40 -17.58 8.54
C ASP A 137 -17.58 -17.07 9.98
N GLU A 138 -17.05 -17.82 10.95
CA GLU A 138 -17.09 -17.45 12.37
C GLU A 138 -16.06 -16.36 12.74
N ALA A 139 -15.07 -16.13 11.87
CA ALA A 139 -14.07 -15.10 12.00
C ALA A 139 -13.98 -14.30 10.69
N PRO A 140 -13.76 -12.97 10.76
CA PRO A 140 -13.57 -12.17 9.56
C PRO A 140 -12.32 -12.62 8.80
N GLY A 141 -12.37 -12.58 7.48
CA GLY A 141 -11.17 -12.81 6.65
C GLY A 141 -10.09 -11.78 6.95
N GLU A 142 -8.84 -12.10 6.63
CA GLU A 142 -7.75 -11.14 6.77
C GLU A 142 -8.05 -9.89 5.93
N PRO A 143 -8.03 -8.67 6.51
CA PRO A 143 -8.12 -7.44 5.74
C PRO A 143 -7.03 -7.38 4.68
N LEU A 144 -7.18 -6.49 3.68
CA LEU A 144 -6.13 -6.17 2.70
C LEU A 144 -4.76 -6.12 3.39
N ASP A 145 -3.77 -6.75 2.74
CA ASP A 145 -2.53 -7.22 3.33
C ASP A 145 -1.75 -6.12 4.07
N SER A 146 -2.08 -5.95 5.35
CA SER A 146 -1.43 -5.00 6.26
C SER A 146 0.07 -5.24 6.42
N GLY A 147 0.57 -6.45 6.09
CA GLY A 147 1.98 -6.83 6.17
C GLY A 147 2.85 -6.17 5.11
N ARG A 148 2.29 -5.79 3.95
CA ARG A 148 3.04 -5.20 2.83
C ARG A 148 3.40 -3.74 3.02
N LEU A 149 2.76 -3.02 3.94
CA LEU A 149 3.23 -1.70 4.37
C LEU A 149 4.66 -1.80 4.90
N LYS A 150 4.97 -2.85 5.67
CA LYS A 150 6.32 -3.08 6.18
C LYS A 150 7.33 -3.16 5.03
N GLU A 151 6.99 -3.84 3.93
CA GLU A 151 7.87 -3.94 2.75
C GLU A 151 8.10 -2.58 2.06
N VAL A 152 7.05 -1.75 1.96
CA VAL A 152 7.14 -0.38 1.39
C VAL A 152 7.90 0.58 2.30
N LEU A 153 7.66 0.52 3.61
CA LEU A 153 8.41 1.30 4.59
C LEU A 153 9.89 0.91 4.58
N ILE A 154 10.18 -0.39 4.47
CA ILE A 154 11.53 -0.93 4.34
C ILE A 154 12.19 -0.47 3.02
N SER A 155 11.49 -0.48 1.90
CA SER A 155 12.11 -0.24 0.58
C SER A 155 12.61 1.19 0.37
N LYS A 156 12.14 2.16 1.16
CA LYS A 156 12.67 3.54 1.19
C LYS A 156 13.80 3.75 2.20
N LEU A 157 13.99 2.81 3.11
CA LEU A 157 15.11 2.83 4.03
C LEU A 157 16.27 2.13 3.33
N THR A 158 17.47 2.71 3.44
CA THR A 158 18.67 1.95 3.07
C THR A 158 18.83 0.78 4.05
N ASP A 159 19.49 -0.30 3.64
CA ASP A 159 19.79 -1.43 4.55
C ASP A 159 20.36 -0.95 5.89
N ASP A 160 21.28 0.02 5.83
CA ASP A 160 21.87 0.68 7.00
C ASP A 160 20.85 1.43 7.88
N GLN A 161 19.85 2.10 7.29
CA GLN A 161 18.82 2.84 8.02
C GLN A 161 17.83 1.87 8.68
N LEU A 162 17.44 0.82 7.95
CA LEU A 162 16.57 -0.23 8.46
C LEU A 162 17.23 -0.95 9.64
N ALA A 163 18.48 -1.40 9.47
CA ALA A 163 19.22 -2.10 10.51
C ALA A 163 19.35 -1.25 11.79
N VAL A 164 19.60 0.06 11.65
CA VAL A 164 19.66 0.98 12.79
C VAL A 164 18.31 1.11 13.49
N LEU A 165 17.21 1.29 12.74
CA LEU A 165 15.87 1.39 13.32
C LEU A 165 15.43 0.10 14.01
N GLU A 166 15.68 -1.06 13.38
CA GLU A 166 15.33 -2.36 13.93
C GLU A 166 16.12 -2.65 15.21
N THR A 167 17.42 -2.35 15.22
CA THR A 167 18.26 -2.49 16.43
C THR A 167 17.77 -1.55 17.53
N ALA A 168 17.51 -0.28 17.21
CA ALA A 168 16.97 0.68 18.17
C ALA A 168 15.63 0.21 18.77
N PHE A 169 14.73 -0.29 17.93
CA PHE A 169 13.43 -0.81 18.36
C PHE A 169 13.56 -2.03 19.27
N ASN A 170 14.33 -3.03 18.85
CA ASN A 170 14.52 -4.27 19.61
C ASN A 170 15.22 -4.05 20.96
N HIS A 171 16.04 -3.02 21.08
CA HIS A 171 16.73 -2.64 22.31
C HIS A 171 15.92 -1.66 23.18
N GLY A 172 14.65 -1.41 22.82
CA GLY A 172 13.75 -0.57 23.59
C GLY A 172 14.15 0.91 23.62
N TYR A 173 14.87 1.39 22.61
CA TYR A 173 15.23 2.82 22.46
C TYR A 173 13.97 3.70 22.34
N PHE A 174 12.92 3.16 21.72
CA PHE A 174 11.63 3.83 21.55
C PHE A 174 10.63 3.55 22.68
N HIS A 175 10.98 2.74 23.69
CA HIS A 175 10.10 2.44 24.83
C HIS A 175 10.01 3.61 25.81
N ILE A 176 8.94 3.61 26.61
CA ILE A 176 8.75 4.54 27.73
C ILE A 176 8.52 3.72 29.01
N PRO A 177 9.45 3.73 29.97
CA PRO A 177 10.79 4.34 29.92
C PRO A 177 11.71 3.66 28.90
N ARG A 178 12.71 4.38 28.38
CA ARG A 178 13.70 3.82 27.45
C ARG A 178 14.51 2.72 28.14
N GLU A 179 14.68 1.60 27.45
CA GLU A 179 15.48 0.46 27.95
C GLU A 179 16.94 0.55 27.53
N THR A 180 17.23 1.28 26.45
CA THR A 180 18.59 1.62 25.99
C THR A 180 18.71 3.10 25.68
N SER A 181 19.90 3.66 25.89
CA SER A 181 20.26 5.01 25.46
C SER A 181 20.87 5.02 24.05
N GLU A 182 20.89 6.21 23.43
CA GLU A 182 21.53 6.39 22.13
C GLU A 182 23.05 6.11 22.19
N THR A 183 23.69 6.40 23.33
CA THR A 183 25.12 6.11 23.54
C THR A 183 25.38 4.61 23.60
N GLU A 184 24.59 3.86 24.37
CA GLU A 184 24.70 2.40 24.48
C GLU A 184 24.46 1.72 23.14
N LEU A 185 23.44 2.19 22.39
CA LEU A 185 23.14 1.67 21.06
C LEU A 185 24.27 1.96 20.04
N ALA A 186 24.92 3.12 20.13
CA ALA A 186 26.03 3.48 19.25
C ALA A 186 27.28 2.63 19.54
N GLU A 187 27.57 2.38 20.82
CA GLU A 187 28.64 1.48 21.24
C GLU A 187 28.41 0.05 20.73
N GLU A 188 27.17 -0.44 20.81
CA GLU A 188 26.79 -1.76 20.32
C GLU A 188 26.94 -1.89 18.79
N LEU A 189 26.53 -0.87 18.04
CA LEU A 189 26.66 -0.85 16.58
C LEU A 189 28.08 -0.52 16.10
N GLY A 190 29.02 -0.22 17.01
CA GLY A 190 30.40 0.10 16.67
C GLY A 190 30.57 1.40 15.87
N ILE A 191 29.62 2.34 16.02
CA ILE A 191 29.60 3.63 15.31
C ILE A 191 29.66 4.80 16.29
N ALA A 192 30.02 5.98 15.80
CA ALA A 192 29.94 7.19 16.62
C ALA A 192 28.49 7.53 16.95
N GLN A 193 28.22 8.02 18.17
CA GLN A 193 26.88 8.47 18.57
C GLN A 193 26.28 9.50 17.60
N SER A 194 27.10 10.42 17.07
CA SER A 194 26.65 11.39 16.07
C SER A 194 26.18 10.72 14.77
N THR A 195 26.86 9.65 14.35
CA THR A 195 26.49 8.87 13.17
C THR A 195 25.21 8.09 13.40
N LEU A 196 25.02 7.50 14.58
CA LEU A 196 23.75 6.85 14.95
C LEU A 196 22.60 7.87 14.90
N SER A 197 22.80 9.03 15.52
CA SER A 197 21.78 10.09 15.59
C SER A 197 21.37 10.58 14.21
N GLU A 198 22.34 10.79 13.32
CA GLU A 198 22.09 11.20 11.94
C GLU A 198 21.33 10.13 11.15
N ARG A 199 21.69 8.86 11.33
CA ARG A 199 21.02 7.72 10.69
C ARG A 199 19.59 7.57 11.18
N LEU A 200 19.35 7.61 12.49
CA LEU A 200 18.02 7.56 13.09
C LEU A 200 17.15 8.71 12.57
N ARG A 201 17.64 9.96 12.64
CA ARG A 201 16.90 11.13 12.13
C ARG A 201 16.58 11.03 10.64
N THR A 202 17.49 10.47 9.86
CA THR A 202 17.27 10.29 8.41
C THR A 202 16.23 9.21 8.15
N ALA A 203 16.32 8.09 8.86
CA ALA A 203 15.37 7.00 8.74
C ALA A 203 13.96 7.43 9.21
N GLU A 204 13.87 8.11 10.36
CA GLU A 204 12.64 8.71 10.88
C GLU A 204 12.06 9.74 9.90
N ARG A 205 12.89 10.64 9.34
CA ARG A 205 12.43 11.61 8.33
C ARG A 205 11.85 10.90 7.11
N ASN A 206 12.53 9.88 6.58
CA ASN A 206 12.04 9.13 5.42
C ASN A 206 10.69 8.45 5.73
N LEU A 207 10.53 7.89 6.94
CA LEU A 207 9.24 7.35 7.42
C LEU A 207 8.16 8.41 7.60
N LEU A 208 8.53 9.62 8.03
CA LEU A 208 7.60 10.72 8.18
C LEU A 208 7.21 11.31 6.81
N GLU A 209 8.11 11.37 5.84
CA GLU A 209 7.80 11.77 4.46
C GLU A 209 6.90 10.74 3.76
N LEU A 210 7.02 9.46 4.14
CA LEU A 210 6.09 8.41 3.76
C LEU A 210 4.67 8.71 4.27
N ILE A 211 4.54 9.11 5.54
CA ILE A 211 3.24 9.33 6.17
C ILE A 211 2.65 10.69 5.81
N TYR A 212 3.44 11.76 5.75
CA TYR A 212 2.94 13.14 5.60
C TYR A 212 3.24 13.75 4.23
N GLY A 213 3.90 13.00 3.33
CA GLY A 213 4.41 13.51 2.07
C GLY A 213 5.70 14.33 2.21
N PRO A 214 6.37 14.66 1.08
CA PRO A 214 7.57 15.50 1.10
C PRO A 214 7.23 16.92 1.56
N ARG A 215 8.09 17.52 2.39
CA ARG A 215 7.93 18.91 2.83
C ARG A 215 8.01 19.84 1.62
N GLN A 216 6.96 20.61 1.35
CA GLN A 216 7.03 21.74 0.42
C GLN A 216 7.86 22.85 1.07
N GLU A 217 9.04 23.15 0.53
CA GLU A 217 9.85 24.32 0.90
C GLU A 217 9.44 25.57 0.12
#